data_AF-A0A9E2CQ85-F1
#
_entry.id   AF-A0A9E2CQ85-F1
#
_cell.length_a   1.000
_cell.length_b   1.000
_cell.length_c   1.000
_cell.angle_alpha   90.00
_cell.angle_beta   90.00
_cell.angle_gamma   90.00
#
_symmetry.space_group_name_H-M   'P 1'
#
loop_
_entity.id
_entity.type
_entity.pdbx_description
1 polymer ?
#
loop_
_entity_poly.entity_id
_entity_poly.type
_entity_poly.pdbx_seq_one_letter_code
_entity_poly.pdbx_strand_id
1 'polypeptide(L)'
;MSVIQRTFNRGFARGFGSATQPSPAGLDAFRSLRTRHDGHRQLHGLIRYIDDRIQHRGRWVVGALPNARCPLRLIHAPEDPASGAHRVARDRERVPRPDTVRLPGIGHDPQVEDTNGVWAALTPFCDALPALPQ
;
A
#
# COMPACT_ATOMS: atom_id res chain seq x y z
N MET A 1 23.38 -13.26 -13.70
CA MET A 1 22.18 -12.42 -13.47
C MET A 1 22.09 -11.37 -14.58
N SER A 2 20.97 -11.28 -15.32
CA SER A 2 20.79 -10.33 -16.43
C SER A 2 20.86 -8.86 -15.97
N VAL A 3 21.30 -7.94 -16.84
CA VAL A 3 21.25 -6.49 -16.61
C VAL A 3 19.82 -6.03 -16.27
N ILE A 4 18.81 -6.58 -16.94
CA ILE A 4 17.39 -6.26 -16.70
C ILE A 4 16.95 -6.69 -15.29
N GLN A 5 17.42 -7.85 -14.81
CA GLN A 5 17.13 -8.31 -13.45
C GLN A 5 17.77 -7.39 -12.41
N ARG A 6 19.04 -7.01 -12.59
CA ARG A 6 19.73 -6.14 -11.63
C ARG A 6 19.05 -4.78 -11.50
N THR A 7 18.64 -4.19 -12.62
CA THR A 7 17.89 -2.93 -12.62
C THR A 7 16.54 -3.08 -11.93
N PHE A 8 15.80 -4.16 -12.21
CA PHE A 8 14.54 -4.44 -11.52
C PHE A 8 14.74 -4.58 -10.02
N ASN A 9 15.65 -5.46 -9.57
CA ASN A 9 15.89 -5.73 -8.16
C ASN A 9 16.24 -4.44 -7.39
N ARG A 10 17.16 -3.64 -7.94
CA ARG A 10 17.55 -2.36 -7.33
C ARG A 10 16.39 -1.38 -7.25
N GLY A 11 15.56 -1.30 -8.29
CA GLY A 11 14.41 -0.40 -8.32
C GLY A 11 13.32 -0.84 -7.34
N PHE A 12 12.99 -2.12 -7.34
CA PHE A 12 11.93 -2.70 -6.52
C PHE A 12 12.27 -2.66 -5.02
N ALA A 13 13.51 -3.01 -4.65
CA ALA A 13 13.97 -3.02 -3.26
C ALA A 13 13.98 -1.62 -2.60
N ARG A 14 13.97 -0.52 -3.37
CA ARG A 14 13.85 0.84 -2.84
C ARG A 14 12.50 1.13 -2.19
N GLY A 15 11.47 0.34 -2.51
CA GLY A 15 10.18 0.44 -1.85
C GLY A 15 10.21 -0.10 -0.42
N PHE A 16 11.11 -1.02 -0.11
CA PHE A 16 11.13 -1.74 1.15
C PHE A 16 11.84 -0.96 2.26
N GLY A 17 11.42 -1.19 3.51
CA GLY A 17 12.12 -0.72 4.69
C GLY A 17 13.56 -1.22 4.77
N SER A 18 14.41 -0.50 5.50
CA SER A 18 15.84 -0.82 5.59
C SER A 18 16.11 -2.18 6.24
N ALA A 19 15.24 -2.60 7.17
CA ALA A 19 15.33 -3.87 7.89
C ALA A 19 14.52 -5.01 7.25
N THR A 20 13.71 -4.72 6.24
CA THR A 20 12.72 -5.64 5.64
C THR A 20 12.99 -5.89 4.16
N GLN A 21 14.25 -5.70 3.73
CA GLN A 21 14.64 -5.89 2.34
C GLN A 21 14.26 -7.28 1.80
N PRO A 22 13.76 -7.36 0.56
CA PRO A 22 13.29 -8.62 0.01
C PRO A 22 14.46 -9.57 -0.26
N SER A 23 14.25 -10.85 -0.02
CA SER A 23 15.25 -11.87 -0.37
C SER A 23 15.42 -11.97 -1.89
N PRO A 24 16.56 -12.52 -2.38
CA PRO A 24 16.75 -12.76 -3.81
C PRO A 24 15.61 -13.58 -4.44
N ALA A 25 15.14 -14.62 -3.75
CA ALA A 25 14.02 -15.44 -4.19
C ALA A 25 12.70 -14.64 -4.23
N GLY A 26 12.47 -13.75 -3.25
CA GLY A 26 11.32 -12.85 -3.25
C GLY A 26 11.35 -11.90 -4.45
N LEU A 27 12.50 -11.29 -4.74
CA LEU A 27 12.68 -10.42 -5.91
C LEU A 27 12.42 -11.16 -7.22
N ASP A 28 12.90 -12.40 -7.35
CA ASP A 28 12.64 -13.23 -8.51
C ASP A 28 11.15 -13.58 -8.64
N ALA A 29 10.47 -13.88 -7.53
CA ALA A 29 9.03 -14.10 -7.52
C ALA A 29 8.26 -12.85 -8.00
N PHE A 30 8.55 -11.66 -7.45
CA PHE A 30 7.92 -10.41 -7.89
C PHE A 30 8.17 -10.13 -9.37
N ARG A 31 9.41 -10.34 -9.85
CA ARG A 31 9.72 -10.18 -11.27
C ARG A 31 8.89 -11.13 -12.12
N SER A 32 8.79 -12.40 -11.71
CA SER A 32 8.06 -13.43 -12.44
C SER A 32 6.58 -13.06 -12.58
N LEU A 33 5.94 -12.62 -11.50
CA LEU A 33 4.54 -12.16 -11.50
C LEU A 33 4.35 -10.94 -12.40
N ARG A 34 5.23 -9.94 -12.28
CA ARG A 34 5.16 -8.71 -13.07
C ARG A 34 5.35 -8.94 -14.57
N THR A 35 6.16 -9.93 -14.95
CA THR A 35 6.49 -10.20 -16.36
C THR A 35 5.65 -11.30 -16.98
N ARG A 36 4.90 -12.07 -16.18
CA ARG A 36 3.97 -13.08 -16.65
C ARG A 36 3.00 -12.48 -17.68
N HIS A 37 2.83 -13.16 -18.81
CA HIS A 37 1.98 -12.73 -19.93
C HIS A 37 2.23 -11.26 -20.37
N ASP A 38 3.49 -10.85 -20.36
CA ASP A 38 3.90 -9.48 -20.69
C ASP A 38 3.26 -8.40 -19.81
N GLY A 39 2.88 -8.73 -18.56
CA GLY A 39 2.19 -7.82 -17.64
C GLY A 39 2.90 -6.49 -17.42
N HIS A 40 4.23 -6.46 -17.52
CA HIS A 40 5.04 -5.25 -17.43
C HIS A 40 4.66 -4.19 -18.48
N ARG A 41 4.10 -4.60 -19.63
CA ARG A 41 3.60 -3.70 -20.68
C ARG A 41 2.33 -2.97 -20.26
N GLN A 42 1.60 -3.46 -19.26
CA GLN A 42 0.35 -2.85 -18.77
C GLN A 42 0.57 -1.81 -17.66
N LEU A 43 1.75 -1.74 -17.06
CA LEU A 43 2.02 -0.86 -15.92
C LEU A 43 1.77 0.63 -16.23
N HIS A 44 2.10 1.08 -17.43
CA HIS A 44 1.86 2.46 -17.87
C HIS A 44 0.36 2.78 -18.02
N GLY A 45 -0.49 1.78 -18.28
CA GLY A 45 -1.94 1.94 -18.30
C GLY A 45 -2.51 2.02 -16.88
N LEU A 46 -2.03 1.16 -15.98
CA LEU A 46 -2.48 1.13 -14.58
C LEU A 46 -2.14 2.42 -13.83
N ILE A 47 -0.96 3.01 -14.07
CA ILE A 47 -0.51 4.20 -13.33
C ILE A 47 -1.32 5.47 -13.67
N ARG A 48 -2.12 5.46 -14.76
CA ARG A 48 -2.99 6.59 -15.16
C ARG A 48 -4.02 6.96 -14.09
N TYR A 49 -4.30 6.06 -13.13
CA TYR A 49 -5.16 6.38 -11.99
C TYR A 49 -4.67 7.60 -11.20
N ILE A 50 -3.38 7.95 -11.26
CA ILE A 50 -2.84 9.15 -10.62
C ILE A 50 -3.45 10.41 -11.24
N ASP A 51 -3.55 10.46 -12.57
CA ASP A 51 -4.17 11.56 -13.29
C ASP A 51 -5.66 11.65 -12.94
N ASP A 52 -6.35 10.50 -12.93
CA ASP A 52 -7.75 10.41 -12.53
C ASP A 52 -7.96 10.89 -11.09
N ARG A 53 -7.04 10.55 -10.17
CA ARG A 53 -7.08 11.00 -8.77
C ARG A 53 -6.92 12.51 -8.66
N ILE A 54 -6.11 13.14 -9.52
CA ILE A 54 -5.98 14.60 -9.57
C ILE A 54 -7.28 15.21 -10.10
N GLN A 55 -7.76 14.73 -11.25
CA GLN A 55 -8.98 15.22 -11.89
C GLN A 55 -10.22 15.08 -11.00
N HIS A 56 -10.37 13.94 -10.32
CA HIS A 56 -11.54 13.61 -9.51
C HIS A 56 -11.33 13.82 -8.01
N ARG A 57 -10.28 14.54 -7.62
CA ARG A 57 -9.90 14.77 -6.21
C ARG A 57 -11.06 15.24 -5.33
N GLY A 58 -11.91 16.13 -5.87
CA GLY A 58 -13.09 16.65 -5.18
C GLY A 58 -14.04 15.52 -4.77
N ARG A 59 -14.40 14.64 -5.70
CA ARG A 59 -15.29 13.51 -5.43
C ARG A 59 -14.60 12.41 -4.62
N TRP A 60 -13.41 11.99 -5.03
CA TRP A 60 -12.78 10.76 -4.50
C TRP A 60 -12.10 10.96 -3.15
N VAL A 61 -11.42 12.08 -2.94
CA VAL A 61 -10.58 12.25 -1.74
C VAL A 61 -11.23 13.21 -0.74
N VAL A 62 -11.82 14.31 -1.22
CA VAL A 62 -12.51 15.28 -0.36
C VAL A 62 -13.96 14.87 -0.12
N GLY A 63 -14.59 14.20 -1.08
CA GLY A 63 -15.97 13.73 -0.98
C GLY A 63 -16.09 12.40 -0.24
N ALA A 64 -15.43 11.34 -0.71
CA ALA A 64 -15.70 10.01 -0.19
C ALA A 64 -15.15 9.76 1.23
N LEU A 65 -13.87 10.06 1.49
CA LEU A 65 -13.23 9.74 2.78
C LEU A 65 -13.89 10.42 4.00
N PRO A 66 -14.19 11.74 3.98
CA PRO A 66 -14.86 12.39 5.10
C PRO A 66 -16.32 11.95 5.28
N ASN A 67 -16.96 11.46 4.21
CA ASN A 67 -18.37 11.06 4.23
C ASN A 67 -18.56 9.54 4.29
N ALA A 68 -17.50 8.77 4.54
CA ALA A 68 -17.58 7.32 4.64
C ALA A 68 -18.50 6.92 5.81
N ARG A 69 -19.47 6.05 5.51
CA ARG A 69 -20.45 5.54 6.49
C ARG A 69 -20.12 4.14 7.02
N CYS A 70 -19.10 3.50 6.46
CA CYS A 70 -18.59 2.24 6.93
C CYS A 70 -17.44 2.44 7.94
N PRO A 71 -17.18 1.46 8.82
CA PRO A 71 -15.95 1.45 9.61
C PRO A 71 -14.73 1.47 8.69
N LEU A 72 -13.74 2.29 9.02
CA LEU A 72 -12.50 2.43 8.27
C LEU A 72 -11.31 2.38 9.24
N ARG A 73 -10.38 1.45 8.98
CA ARG A 73 -9.03 1.46 9.57
C ARG A 73 -8.00 1.62 8.46
N LEU A 74 -7.00 2.45 8.70
CA LEU A 74 -5.88 2.67 7.80
C LEU A 74 -4.61 2.12 8.44
N ILE A 75 -4.03 1.08 7.85
CA ILE A 75 -2.74 0.51 8.25
C ILE A 75 -1.67 1.14 7.37
N HIS A 76 -0.72 1.83 7.98
CA HIS A 76 0.26 2.66 7.28
C HIS A 76 1.68 2.21 7.53
N ALA A 77 2.46 2.24 6.46
CA ALA A 77 3.89 2.03 6.47
C ALA A 77 4.60 3.40 6.33
N PRO A 78 5.15 3.98 7.41
CA PRO A 78 5.65 5.35 7.40
C PRO A 78 6.88 5.57 6.52
N GLU A 79 7.66 4.52 6.27
CA GLU A 79 8.90 4.57 5.50
C GLU A 79 8.67 4.34 4.00
N ASP A 80 7.42 4.13 3.57
CA ASP A 80 7.06 4.12 2.15
C ASP A 80 7.45 5.46 1.48
N PRO A 81 8.37 5.45 0.49
CA PRO A 81 8.81 6.66 -0.19
C PRO A 81 7.70 7.33 -1.03
N ALA A 82 6.65 6.59 -1.41
CA ALA A 82 5.57 7.08 -2.26
C ALA A 82 4.35 7.57 -1.46
N SER A 83 4.00 6.92 -0.35
CA SER A 83 2.79 7.21 0.44
C SER A 83 3.00 7.03 1.95
N GLY A 84 4.22 7.28 2.46
CA GLY A 84 4.57 7.13 3.87
C GLY A 84 4.00 8.19 4.82
N ALA A 85 4.80 8.64 5.80
CA ALA A 85 4.33 9.42 6.95
C ALA A 85 3.46 10.65 6.62
N HIS A 86 3.73 11.34 5.50
CA HIS A 86 2.95 12.50 5.05
C HIS A 86 1.49 12.16 4.70
N ARG A 87 1.22 10.92 4.26
CA ARG A 87 -0.14 10.42 3.97
C ARG A 87 -0.95 10.24 5.25
N VAL A 88 -0.34 9.66 6.29
CA VAL A 88 -0.97 9.41 7.60
C VAL A 88 -1.49 10.69 8.22
N ALA A 89 -0.67 11.74 8.24
CA ALA A 89 -1.06 13.05 8.77
C ALA A 89 -2.29 13.60 8.02
N ARG A 90 -2.28 13.48 6.70
CA ARG A 90 -3.32 13.99 5.81
C ARG A 90 -4.62 13.20 5.87
N ASP A 91 -4.56 11.90 6.12
CA ASP A 91 -5.74 11.05 6.27
C ASP A 91 -6.41 11.29 7.62
N ARG A 92 -5.64 11.56 8.68
CA ARG A 92 -6.17 11.97 9.99
C ARG A 92 -6.95 13.28 9.96
N GLU A 93 -6.57 14.20 9.08
CA GLU A 93 -7.32 15.46 8.87
C GLU A 93 -8.65 15.25 8.13
N ARG A 94 -8.80 14.13 7.41
CA ARG A 94 -9.91 13.92 6.46
C ARG A 94 -10.94 12.92 6.95
N VAL A 95 -10.53 11.92 7.71
CA VAL A 95 -11.43 10.89 8.22
C VAL A 95 -12.04 11.39 9.54
N PRO A 96 -13.37 11.37 9.73
CA PRO A 96 -14.01 11.96 10.92
C PRO A 96 -13.64 11.27 12.24
N ARG A 97 -13.23 10.00 12.16
CA ARG A 97 -12.74 9.17 13.26
C ARG A 97 -11.58 8.32 12.74
N PRO A 98 -10.37 8.89 12.60
CA PRO A 98 -9.28 8.22 11.94
C PRO A 98 -8.73 7.10 12.83
N ASP A 99 -9.19 5.87 12.59
CA ASP A 99 -8.55 4.67 13.13
C ASP A 99 -7.31 4.35 12.27
N THR A 100 -6.14 4.79 12.73
CA THR A 100 -4.88 4.63 12.01
C THR A 100 -3.91 3.80 12.82
N VAL A 101 -3.36 2.75 12.21
CA VAL A 101 -2.26 1.96 12.76
C VAL A 101 -1.02 2.22 11.93
N ARG A 102 0.13 2.42 12.58
CA ARG A 102 1.42 2.62 11.92
C ARG A 102 2.31 1.42 12.18
N LEU A 103 3.03 0.96 11.16
CA LEU A 103 4.01 -0.12 11.25
C LEU A 103 5.42 0.47 11.03
N PRO A 104 6.16 0.84 12.10
CA PRO A 104 7.44 1.53 11.97
C PRO A 104 8.51 0.66 11.31
N GLY A 105 9.34 1.29 10.46
CA GLY A 105 10.40 0.61 9.73
C GLY A 105 9.93 -0.13 8.48
N ILE A 106 8.64 -0.01 8.14
CA ILE A 106 8.01 -0.73 7.03
C ILE A 106 7.84 0.20 5.83
N GLY A 107 8.17 -0.33 4.65
CA GLY A 107 8.10 0.34 3.36
C GLY A 107 6.77 0.14 2.63
N HIS A 108 6.82 0.19 1.30
CA HIS A 108 5.67 0.31 0.42
C HIS A 108 4.64 -0.83 0.53
N ASP A 109 5.09 -2.06 0.84
CA ASP A 109 4.25 -3.26 0.83
C ASP A 109 4.15 -3.89 2.23
N PRO A 110 3.42 -3.28 3.18
CA PRO A 110 3.38 -3.74 4.57
C PRO A 110 2.91 -5.17 4.75
N GLN A 111 1.98 -5.64 3.91
CA GLN A 111 1.49 -7.02 3.94
C GLN A 111 2.58 -8.07 3.62
N VAL A 112 3.63 -7.65 2.91
CA VAL A 112 4.78 -8.49 2.57
C VAL A 112 5.90 -8.32 3.60
N GLU A 113 6.13 -7.09 4.04
CA GLU A 113 7.26 -6.72 4.90
C GLU A 113 7.03 -7.09 6.38
N ASP A 114 5.80 -6.98 6.87
CA ASP A 114 5.42 -7.32 8.24
C ASP A 114 4.00 -7.90 8.28
N THR A 115 3.88 -9.13 7.79
CA THR A 115 2.60 -9.86 7.78
C THR A 115 2.01 -9.99 9.19
N ASN A 116 2.84 -10.13 10.22
CA ASN A 116 2.38 -10.24 11.61
C ASN A 116 1.82 -8.91 12.12
N GLY A 117 2.52 -7.79 11.88
CA GLY A 117 2.03 -6.47 12.25
C GLY A 117 0.76 -6.08 11.50
N VAL A 118 0.66 -6.39 10.21
CA VAL A 118 -0.59 -6.22 9.45
C VAL A 118 -1.71 -7.08 10.04
N TRP A 119 -1.46 -8.35 10.36
CA TRP A 119 -2.46 -9.24 10.94
C TRP A 119 -2.93 -8.75 12.32
N ALA A 120 -2.01 -8.34 13.19
CA ALA A 120 -2.31 -7.79 14.50
C ALA A 120 -3.09 -6.46 14.40
N ALA A 121 -2.83 -5.66 13.37
CA ALA A 121 -3.57 -4.43 13.10
C ALA A 121 -4.96 -4.70 12.50
N LEU A 122 -5.12 -5.77 11.73
CA LEU A 122 -6.35 -6.11 11.02
C LEU A 122 -7.36 -6.87 11.90
N THR A 123 -6.90 -7.86 12.66
CA THR A 123 -7.79 -8.81 13.37
C THR A 123 -8.76 -8.11 14.32
N PRO A 124 -8.32 -7.20 15.22
CA PRO A 124 -9.25 -6.52 16.14
C PRO A 124 -10.25 -5.62 15.41
N PHE A 125 -9.89 -5.11 14.22
CA PHE A 125 -10.84 -4.34 13.41
C PHE A 125 -11.93 -5.25 12.85
N CYS A 126 -11.55 -6.40 12.28
CA CYS A 126 -12.49 -7.39 11.77
C CYS A 126 -13.42 -7.94 12.85
N ASP A 127 -12.88 -8.27 14.04
CA ASP A 127 -13.67 -8.78 15.16
C ASP A 127 -14.70 -7.76 15.68
N ALA A 128 -14.43 -6.46 15.51
CA ALA A 128 -15.31 -5.37 15.90
C ALA A 128 -16.34 -4.99 14.82
N LEU A 129 -16.25 -5.56 13.61
CA LEU A 129 -17.24 -5.29 12.56
C LEU A 129 -18.57 -5.97 12.90
N PRO A 130 -19.71 -5.29 12.68
CA PRO A 130 -20.99 -5.97 12.75
C PRO A 130 -21.03 -7.10 11.73
N ALA A 131 -21.72 -8.20 12.05
CA ALA A 131 -22.00 -9.25 11.08
C ALA A 131 -22.60 -8.61 9.81
N LEU A 132 -22.10 -9.02 8.64
CA LEU A 132 -22.65 -8.53 7.38
C LEU A 132 -24.15 -8.86 7.36
N PRO A 133 -25.01 -7.91 6.95
CA PRO A 133 -26.42 -8.23 6.75
C PRO A 133 -26.51 -9.41 5.78
N GLN A 134 -27.27 -10.44 6.16
CA GLN A 134 -27.56 -11.59 5.29
C GLN A 134 -28.42 -11.18 4.11
#